data_AF-A0A1J3JF20-F1
#
_entry.id   AF-A0A1J3JF20-F1
#
_cell.length_a   1.000
_cell.length_b   1.000
_cell.length_c   1.000
_cell.angle_alpha   90.00
_cell.angle_beta   90.00
_cell.angle_gamma   90.00
#
_symmetry.space_group_name_H-M   'P 1'
#
loop_
_entity.id
_entity.type
_entity.pdbx_description
1 polymer ?
#
loop_
_entity_poly.entity_id
_entity_poly.type
_entity_poly.pdbx_seq_one_letter_code
_entity_poly.pdbx_strand_id
1 'polypeptide(L)'
;KSWKLLLGLRIFAFVATLAAAIVMSLNKETKTFVVATIGTIPIKATLTAKFQHTPAFVFFVIANVMVSFHNLLMIALQIFSRKLENKGFRLLSVAILDMLNATLVSAAANAVAFMAELGKNGNKHAKWNKICDRFATYCDHGAGALVAAFA
;
A
#
# COMPACT_ATOMS: atom_id res chain seq x y z
N LYS A 1 -19.22 17.50 20.04
CA LYS A 1 -18.59 16.18 20.32
C LYS A 1 -18.17 15.47 19.02
N SER A 2 -19.01 15.40 17.97
CA SER A 2 -18.68 14.73 16.70
C SER A 2 -17.48 15.27 15.93
N TRP A 3 -17.22 16.59 15.95
CA TRP A 3 -16.07 17.16 15.22
C TRP A 3 -14.74 16.56 15.70
N LYS A 4 -14.48 16.56 17.01
CA LYS A 4 -13.21 16.06 17.57
C LYS A 4 -12.97 14.59 17.22
N LEU A 5 -14.03 13.78 17.20
CA LEU A 5 -13.97 12.37 16.77
C LEU A 5 -13.61 12.25 15.29
N LEU A 6 -14.27 13.03 14.43
CA LEU A 6 -14.01 13.02 12.98
C LEU A 6 -12.59 13.48 12.65
N LEU A 7 -12.07 14.47 13.38
CA LEU A 7 -10.68 14.91 13.26
C LEU A 7 -9.70 13.80 13.67
N GLY A 8 -9.98 13.12 14.79
CA GLY A 8 -9.17 11.98 15.25
C GLY A 8 -9.12 10.85 14.23
N LEU A 9 -10.27 10.51 13.62
CA LEU A 9 -10.36 9.49 12.58
C LEU A 9 -9.54 9.87 11.34
N ARG A 10 -9.59 11.14 10.89
CA ARG A 10 -8.79 11.59 9.74
C ARG A 10 -7.29 11.56 10.01
N ILE A 11 -6.86 11.92 11.22
CA ILE A 11 -5.45 11.82 11.61
C ILE A 11 -5.00 10.37 11.61
N PHE A 12 -5.82 9.48 12.19
CA PHE A 12 -5.53 8.05 12.19
C PHE A 12 -5.42 7.49 10.76
N ALA A 13 -6.39 7.76 9.90
CA ALA A 13 -6.38 7.35 8.50
C ALA A 13 -5.19 7.92 7.71
N PHE A 14 -4.81 9.18 7.98
CA PHE A 14 -3.62 9.80 7.40
C PHE A 14 -2.34 9.06 7.78
N VAL A 15 -2.16 8.76 9.07
CA VAL A 15 -0.97 8.05 9.57
C VAL A 15 -0.93 6.62 9.03
N ALA A 16 -2.07 5.92 9.02
CA ALA A 16 -2.18 4.55 8.53
C ALA A 16 -1.81 4.44 7.05
N THR A 17 -2.43 5.25 6.19
CA THR A 17 -2.15 5.28 4.74
C THR A 17 -0.73 5.76 4.42
N LEU A 18 -0.21 6.73 5.16
CA LEU A 18 1.18 7.18 5.00
C LEU A 18 2.18 6.08 5.39
N ALA A 19 1.95 5.40 6.52
CA ALA A 19 2.78 4.29 6.95
C ALA A 19 2.75 3.14 5.93
N ALA A 20 1.56 2.78 5.43
CA ALA A 20 1.40 1.77 4.39
C ALA A 20 2.18 2.12 3.11
N ALA A 21 2.07 3.37 2.65
CA ALA A 21 2.81 3.85 1.47
C ALA A 21 4.34 3.83 1.69
N ILE A 22 4.83 4.27 2.85
CA ILE A 22 6.26 4.30 3.16
C ILE A 22 6.81 2.88 3.24
N VAL A 23 6.17 1.98 3.99
CA VAL A 23 6.63 0.60 4.15
C VAL A 23 6.69 -0.12 2.80
N MET A 24 5.65 0.04 1.96
CA MET A 24 5.63 -0.59 0.64
C MET A 24 6.63 0.05 -0.35
N SER A 25 6.79 1.37 -0.35
CA SER A 25 7.71 2.07 -1.27
C SER A 25 9.18 1.84 -0.94
N LEU A 26 9.51 1.59 0.32
CA LEU A 26 10.86 1.24 0.74
C LEU A 26 11.12 -0.27 0.65
N ASN A 27 10.12 -1.06 0.26
CA ASN A 27 10.22 -2.51 0.23
C ASN A 27 11.13 -2.99 -0.91
N LYS A 28 12.32 -3.46 -0.53
CA LYS A 28 13.30 -4.06 -1.42
C LYS A 28 14.07 -5.14 -0.67
N GLU A 29 14.36 -6.24 -1.36
CA GLU A 29 15.22 -7.30 -0.84
C GLU A 29 16.08 -7.87 -1.97
N THR A 30 17.39 -7.93 -1.75
CA THR A 30 18.35 -8.47 -2.71
C THR A 30 18.92 -9.77 -2.17
N LYS A 31 18.85 -10.84 -2.96
CA LYS A 31 19.40 -12.15 -2.61
C LYS A 31 20.22 -12.73 -3.76
N THR A 32 21.36 -13.32 -3.43
CA THR A 32 22.21 -14.05 -4.38
C THR A 32 21.83 -15.52 -4.37
N PHE A 33 21.47 -16.05 -5.54
CA PHE A 33 21.09 -17.45 -5.73
C PHE A 33 22.07 -18.13 -6.66
N VAL A 34 22.36 -19.40 -6.43
CA VAL A 34 23.07 -20.23 -7.40
C VAL A 34 22.06 -20.67 -8.45
N VAL A 35 22.18 -20.19 -9.69
CA VAL A 35 21.21 -20.42 -10.78
C VAL A 35 21.59 -21.62 -11.64
N ALA A 36 22.88 -21.94 -11.68
CA ALA A 36 23.42 -23.08 -12.41
C ALA A 36 24.72 -23.53 -11.76
N THR A 37 25.04 -24.81 -11.84
CA THR A 37 26.37 -25.33 -11.50
C THR A 37 26.91 -25.98 -12.76
N ILE A 38 28.01 -25.45 -13.30
CA ILE A 38 28.68 -26.02 -14.48
C ILE A 38 29.89 -26.79 -13.95
N GLY A 39 29.82 -28.12 -13.99
CA GLY A 39 30.82 -28.98 -13.35
C GLY A 39 30.80 -28.81 -11.82
N THR A 40 31.84 -28.18 -11.25
CA THR A 40 32.00 -27.90 -9.80
C THR A 40 31.87 -26.41 -9.44
N ILE A 41 31.60 -25.53 -10.41
CA ILE A 41 31.58 -24.07 -10.20
C ILE A 41 30.13 -23.57 -10.08
N PRO A 42 29.70 -23.05 -8.91
CA PRO A 42 28.37 -22.50 -8.73
C PRO A 42 28.26 -21.09 -9.36
N ILE A 43 27.42 -20.95 -10.39
CA ILE A 43 27.07 -19.68 -11.02
C ILE A 43 26.04 -18.98 -10.14
N LYS A 44 26.43 -17.87 -9.52
CA LYS A 44 25.55 -17.05 -8.66
C LYS A 44 24.91 -15.94 -9.49
N ALA A 45 23.59 -15.81 -9.47
CA ALA A 45 22.91 -14.58 -9.90
C ALA A 45 22.25 -13.89 -8.72
N THR A 46 22.36 -12.56 -8.74
CA THR A 46 21.76 -11.69 -7.75
C THR A 46 20.36 -11.30 -8.23
N LEU A 47 19.32 -11.80 -7.57
CA LEU A 47 17.95 -11.40 -7.85
C LEU A 47 17.52 -10.36 -6.83
N THR A 48 16.92 -9.27 -7.32
CA THR A 48 16.41 -8.19 -6.48
C THR A 48 14.90 -8.14 -6.60
N ALA A 49 14.19 -8.39 -5.49
CA ALA A 49 12.78 -8.11 -5.37
C ALA A 49 12.61 -6.63 -4.99
N LYS A 50 11.87 -5.88 -5.80
CA LYS A 50 11.51 -4.48 -5.53
C LYS A 50 10.02 -4.30 -5.76
N PHE A 51 9.40 -3.43 -4.99
CA PHE A 51 7.98 -3.09 -5.17
C PHE A 51 7.67 -2.63 -6.62
N GLN A 52 8.60 -1.91 -7.25
CA GLN A 52 8.46 -1.39 -8.62
C GLN A 52 8.31 -2.46 -9.70
N HIS A 53 8.73 -3.70 -9.43
CA HIS A 53 8.59 -4.80 -10.40
C HIS A 53 7.17 -5.36 -10.45
N THR A 54 6.30 -5.02 -9.48
CA THR A 54 4.92 -5.50 -9.44
C THR A 54 3.96 -4.31 -9.56
N PRO A 55 3.23 -4.17 -10.67
CA PRO A 55 2.33 -3.05 -10.91
C PRO A 55 1.28 -2.84 -9.80
N ALA A 56 0.81 -3.93 -9.16
CA ALA A 56 -0.13 -3.85 -8.04
C ALA A 56 0.46 -3.12 -6.82
N PHE A 57 1.74 -3.35 -6.51
CA PHE A 57 2.41 -2.67 -5.39
C PHE A 57 2.64 -1.19 -5.69
N VAL A 58 2.95 -0.85 -6.94
CA VAL A 58 3.05 0.56 -7.39
C VAL A 58 1.69 1.26 -7.27
N PHE A 59 0.62 0.63 -7.76
CA PHE A 59 -0.74 1.17 -7.66
C PHE A 59 -1.16 1.40 -6.20
N PHE A 60 -0.84 0.47 -5.31
CA PHE A 60 -1.08 0.62 -3.87
C PHE A 60 -0.36 1.79 -3.23
N VAL A 61 0.91 2.01 -3.57
CA VAL A 61 1.66 3.18 -3.07
C VAL A 61 1.00 4.46 -3.56
N ILE A 62 0.67 4.56 -4.85
CA ILE A 62 0.04 5.75 -5.43
C ILE A 62 -1.31 6.03 -4.77
N ALA A 63 -2.17 5.01 -4.64
CA ALA A 63 -3.48 5.12 -4.00
C ALA A 63 -3.37 5.63 -2.55
N ASN A 64 -2.50 5.02 -1.74
CA ASN A 64 -2.31 5.44 -0.35
C ASN A 64 -1.74 6.86 -0.23
N VAL A 65 -0.83 7.27 -1.12
CA VAL A 65 -0.31 8.66 -1.15
C VAL A 65 -1.42 9.66 -1.49
N MET A 66 -2.28 9.35 -2.47
CA MET A 66 -3.42 10.22 -2.82
C MET A 66 -4.38 10.37 -1.64
N VAL A 67 -4.72 9.27 -0.96
CA VAL A 67 -5.62 9.31 0.20
C VAL A 67 -4.99 10.02 1.39
N SER A 68 -3.69 9.84 1.62
CA SER A 68 -2.93 10.56 2.64
C SER A 68 -2.96 12.08 2.37
N PHE A 69 -2.71 12.50 1.12
CA PHE A 69 -2.80 13.91 0.72
C PHE A 69 -4.21 14.47 0.91
N HIS A 70 -5.24 13.73 0.51
CA HIS A 70 -6.64 14.12 0.73
C HIS A 70 -6.95 14.33 2.22
N ASN A 71 -6.58 13.37 3.08
CA ASN A 71 -6.80 13.50 4.52
C ASN A 71 -6.06 14.69 5.12
N LEU A 72 -4.83 14.95 4.68
CA LEU A 72 -4.06 16.12 5.10
C LEU A 72 -4.74 17.43 4.71
N LEU A 73 -5.23 17.53 3.46
CA LEU A 73 -5.98 18.68 2.98
C LEU A 73 -7.26 18.89 3.80
N MET A 74 -8.00 17.82 4.08
CA MET A 74 -9.22 17.88 4.88
C MET A 74 -8.96 18.33 6.32
N ILE A 75 -7.86 17.86 6.94
CA ILE A 75 -7.43 18.31 8.28
C ILE A 75 -7.07 19.80 8.24
N ALA A 76 -6.30 20.24 7.25
CA ALA A 76 -5.92 21.64 7.09
C ALA A 76 -7.14 22.55 6.93
N LEU A 77 -8.06 22.21 6.02
CA LEU A 77 -9.31 22.96 5.82
C LEU A 77 -10.14 23.03 7.10
N GLN A 78 -10.17 21.95 7.90
CA GLN A 78 -10.91 21.92 9.15
C GLN A 78 -10.27 22.79 10.25
N ILE A 79 -8.94 22.92 10.27
CA ILE A 79 -8.21 23.78 11.23
C ILE A 79 -8.30 25.26 10.82
N PHE A 80 -8.02 25.57 9.55
CA PHE A 80 -7.89 26.94 9.06
C PHE A 80 -9.22 27.59 8.67
N SER A 81 -10.18 26.82 8.12
CA SER A 81 -11.43 27.36 7.57
C SER A 81 -12.62 27.08 8.49
N ARG A 82 -12.65 27.72 9.67
CA ARG A 82 -13.80 27.62 10.60
C ARG A 82 -15.06 28.36 10.14
N LYS A 83 -14.98 29.26 9.16
CA LYS A 83 -16.02 30.29 8.97
C LYS A 83 -16.59 30.51 7.55
N LEU A 84 -16.13 29.83 6.50
CA LEU A 84 -16.59 30.15 5.15
C LEU A 84 -17.28 28.97 4.44
N GLU A 85 -18.51 29.27 4.00
CA GLU A 85 -19.24 28.71 2.84
C GLU A 85 -20.25 27.56 3.05
N ASN A 86 -21.22 27.51 2.10
CA ASN A 86 -22.42 26.68 2.04
C ASN A 86 -22.17 25.24 2.53
N LYS A 87 -22.61 24.95 3.77
CA LYS A 87 -22.42 23.66 4.44
C LYS A 87 -22.88 22.46 3.60
N GLY A 88 -23.99 22.60 2.86
CA GLY A 88 -24.56 21.50 2.08
C GLY A 88 -23.66 20.98 0.96
N PHE A 89 -23.19 21.87 0.08
CA PHE A 89 -22.34 21.48 -1.05
C PHE A 89 -20.97 20.97 -0.59
N ARG A 90 -20.39 21.59 0.45
CA ARG A 90 -19.12 21.14 1.04
C ARG A 90 -19.25 19.77 1.69
N LEU A 91 -20.34 19.50 2.43
CA LEU A 91 -20.54 18.17 3.04
C LEU A 91 -20.72 17.09 1.98
N LEU A 92 -21.47 17.39 0.92
CA LEU A 92 -21.68 16.44 -0.19
C LEU A 92 -20.39 16.13 -0.93
N SER A 93 -19.60 17.15 -1.31
CA SER A 93 -18.35 16.95 -2.05
C SER A 93 -17.32 16.16 -1.24
N VAL A 94 -17.23 16.43 0.06
CA VAL A 94 -16.35 15.69 0.99
C VAL A 94 -16.79 14.24 1.12
N ALA A 95 -18.09 13.98 1.27
CA ALA A 95 -18.61 12.62 1.37
C ALA A 95 -18.32 11.81 0.09
N ILE A 96 -18.49 12.41 -1.09
CA ILE A 96 -18.17 11.78 -2.37
C ILE A 96 -16.67 11.49 -2.48
N LEU A 97 -15.80 12.47 -2.19
CA LEU A 97 -14.35 12.24 -2.24
C LEU A 97 -13.90 11.18 -1.23
N ASP A 98 -14.43 11.18 -0.01
CA ASP A 98 -14.11 10.18 1.01
C ASP A 98 -14.52 8.77 0.53
N MET A 99 -15.69 8.64 -0.10
CA MET A 99 -16.14 7.37 -0.67
C MET A 99 -15.25 6.91 -1.85
N LEU A 100 -14.86 7.83 -2.74
CA LEU A 100 -13.92 7.54 -3.83
C LEU A 100 -12.55 7.09 -3.33
N ASN A 101 -12.06 7.70 -2.25
CA ASN A 101 -10.78 7.33 -1.64
C ASN A 101 -10.85 5.96 -0.97
N ALA A 102 -11.97 5.64 -0.29
CA ALA A 102 -12.18 4.34 0.31
C ALA A 102 -12.24 3.22 -0.74
N THR A 103 -12.94 3.44 -1.86
CA THR A 103 -13.00 2.46 -2.96
C THR A 103 -11.65 2.32 -3.66
N LEU A 104 -10.92 3.41 -3.86
CA LEU A 104 -9.59 3.41 -4.47
C LEU A 104 -8.58 2.59 -3.64
N VAL A 105 -8.50 2.84 -2.32
CA VAL A 105 -7.59 2.11 -1.43
C VAL A 105 -7.99 0.65 -1.31
N SER A 106 -9.29 0.36 -1.21
CA SER A 106 -9.79 -1.02 -1.18
C SER A 106 -9.43 -1.78 -2.46
N ALA A 107 -9.62 -1.17 -3.64
CA ALA A 107 -9.23 -1.77 -4.91
C ALA A 107 -7.72 -2.07 -4.96
N ALA A 108 -6.90 -1.11 -4.52
CA ALA A 108 -5.46 -1.28 -4.49
C ALA A 108 -5.02 -2.35 -3.48
N ALA A 109 -5.58 -2.36 -2.28
CA ALA A 109 -5.30 -3.34 -1.23
C ALA A 109 -5.68 -4.76 -1.69
N ASN A 110 -6.82 -4.94 -2.36
CA ASN A 110 -7.23 -6.22 -2.92
C ASN A 110 -6.26 -6.71 -4.02
N ALA A 111 -5.76 -5.82 -4.87
CA ALA A 111 -4.76 -6.16 -5.88
C ALA A 111 -3.44 -6.63 -5.24
N VAL A 112 -3.00 -5.96 -4.18
CA VAL A 112 -1.82 -6.37 -3.39
C VAL A 112 -2.06 -7.70 -2.70
N ALA A 113 -3.23 -7.90 -2.09
CA ALA A 113 -3.60 -9.13 -1.41
C ALA A 113 -3.55 -10.33 -2.37
N PHE A 114 -4.06 -10.17 -3.59
CA PHE A 114 -3.97 -11.19 -4.63
C PHE A 114 -2.51 -11.50 -5.02
N MET A 115 -1.68 -10.47 -5.20
CA MET A 115 -0.25 -10.66 -5.48
C MET A 115 0.51 -11.28 -4.31
N ALA A 116 0.13 -10.96 -3.06
CA ALA A 116 0.69 -11.56 -1.87
C ALA A 116 0.34 -13.05 -1.77
N GLU A 117 -0.89 -13.41 -2.11
CA GLU A 117 -1.34 -14.80 -2.18
C GLU A 117 -0.56 -15.59 -3.24
N LEU A 118 -0.38 -15.01 -4.43
CA LEU A 118 0.49 -15.59 -5.47
C LEU A 118 1.95 -15.68 -5.00
N GLY A 119 2.44 -14.69 -4.26
CA GLY A 119 3.79 -14.70 -3.70
C GLY A 119 4.03 -15.81 -2.66
N LYS A 120 3.02 -16.09 -1.82
CA LYS A 120 3.08 -17.07 -0.73
C LYS A 120 2.80 -18.49 -1.21
N ASN A 121 1.75 -18.69 -2.00
CA ASN A 121 1.28 -20.01 -2.39
C ASN A 121 1.70 -20.41 -3.80
N GLY A 122 1.99 -19.44 -4.67
CA GLY A 122 2.27 -19.68 -6.08
C GLY A 122 1.05 -20.18 -6.84
N ASN A 123 1.22 -20.45 -8.13
CA ASN A 123 0.19 -21.08 -8.97
C ASN A 123 0.85 -22.01 -9.98
N LYS A 124 0.72 -23.32 -9.76
CA LYS A 124 1.31 -24.35 -10.62
C LYS A 124 0.75 -24.31 -12.05
N HIS A 125 -0.53 -24.01 -12.22
CA HIS A 125 -1.18 -23.94 -13.54
C HIS A 125 -0.66 -22.77 -14.37
N ALA A 126 -0.40 -21.63 -13.71
CA ALA A 126 0.18 -20.45 -14.33
C ALA A 126 1.72 -20.45 -14.34
N LYS A 127 2.37 -21.54 -13.87
CA LYS A 127 3.83 -21.65 -13.66
C LYS A 127 4.41 -20.53 -12.79
N TRP A 128 3.62 -20.01 -11.85
CA TRP A 128 4.04 -18.99 -10.90
C TRP A 128 4.66 -19.64 -9.67
N ASN A 129 5.96 -19.43 -9.48
CA ASN A 129 6.69 -19.96 -8.34
C ASN A 129 6.49 -19.11 -7.08
N LYS A 130 6.59 -19.75 -5.91
CA LYS A 130 6.58 -19.06 -4.62
C LYS A 130 7.78 -18.13 -4.50
N ILE A 131 7.52 -16.90 -4.08
CA ILE A 131 8.53 -15.83 -3.91
C ILE A 131 8.88 -15.67 -2.43
N CYS A 132 7.88 -15.75 -1.55
CA CYS A 132 8.06 -15.48 -0.12
C CYS A 132 8.95 -16.49 0.60
N ASP A 133 9.12 -17.71 0.06
CA ASP A 133 10.07 -18.70 0.60
C ASP A 133 11.53 -18.21 0.51
N ARG A 134 11.83 -17.33 -0.46
CA ARG A 134 13.19 -16.82 -0.69
C ARG A 134 13.37 -15.35 -0.26
N PHE A 135 12.28 -14.58 -0.26
CA PHE A 135 12.25 -13.16 0.07
C PHE A 135 11.26 -12.93 1.23
N ALA A 136 11.56 -13.54 2.38
CA ALA A 136 10.66 -13.52 3.54
C ALA A 136 10.48 -12.09 4.07
N THR A 137 11.57 -11.33 4.24
CA THR A 137 11.52 -9.95 4.75
C THR A 137 10.72 -9.04 3.82
N TYR A 138 10.88 -9.19 2.51
CA TYR A 138 10.07 -8.47 1.52
C TYR A 138 8.58 -8.76 1.68
N CYS A 139 8.21 -10.02 1.87
CA CYS A 139 6.82 -10.41 2.04
C CYS A 139 6.25 -9.95 3.40
N ASP A 140 7.03 -9.99 4.47
CA ASP A 140 6.60 -9.54 5.80
C ASP A 140 6.35 -8.02 5.82
N HIS A 141 7.24 -7.23 5.22
CA HIS A 141 7.01 -5.78 5.04
C HIS A 141 5.78 -5.51 4.17
N GLY A 142 5.60 -6.27 3.09
CA GLY A 142 4.42 -6.15 2.23
C GLY A 142 3.12 -6.46 2.96
N ALA A 143 3.10 -7.49 3.80
CA ALA A 143 1.97 -7.85 4.64
C ALA A 143 1.68 -6.77 5.69
N GLY A 144 2.71 -6.22 6.35
CA GLY A 144 2.57 -5.12 7.30
C GLY A 144 1.97 -3.87 6.66
N ALA A 145 2.44 -3.49 5.46
CA ALA A 145 1.86 -2.39 4.69
C ALA A 145 0.40 -2.65 4.32
N LEU A 146 0.04 -3.87 3.94
CA LEU A 146 -1.34 -4.25 3.62
C LEU A 146 -2.26 -4.12 4.84
N VAL A 147 -1.85 -4.62 6.00
CA VAL A 147 -2.60 -4.49 7.25
C VAL A 147 -2.81 -3.03 7.61
N ALA A 148 -1.79 -2.19 7.46
CA ALA A 148 -1.90 -0.75 7.73
C ALA A 148 -2.88 -0.04 6.79
N ALA A 149 -3.05 -0.48 5.55
CA ALA A 149 -4.03 0.12 4.63
C ALA A 149 -5.48 -0.29 4.88
N PHE A 150 -5.71 -1.41 5.58
CA PHE A 150 -7.05 -1.86 5.99
C PHE A 150 -7.48 -1.35 7.37
N ALA A 151 -6.56 -0.75 8.14
CA ALA A 151 -6.82 -0.18 9.45
C ALA A 151 -7.49 1.20 9.35
#